data_AF-A0A2T0YYU8-F1
#
_entry.id   AF-A0A2T0YYU8-F1
#
_cell.length_a   1.000
_cell.length_b   1.000
_cell.length_c   1.000
_cell.angle_alpha   90.00
_cell.angle_beta   90.00
_cell.angle_gamma   90.00
#
_symmetry.space_group_name_H-M   'P 1'
#
loop_
_entity.id
_entity.type
_entity.pdbx_description
1 polymer ?
#
loop_
_entity_poly.entity_id
_entity_poly.type
_entity_poly.pdbx_seq_one_letter_code
_entity_poly.pdbx_strand_id
1 'polypeptide(L)'
;MITEKRNRAVTSEGYVRVRPTWRGRRLQQMNGAGFGRICGWLLGAFIGVLVMLAISRELNPFVLVLGVALSSTLGCVIGHVLGTRIWAMVRPEIDALNPREVPAEDLRAGQWVMTVNDGTERAIEVRGTPERVLDPRAAVSDQPADTVSVPVSTGRPIVVPADFRLTVIDLATPVDPQELS
;
A
#
# COMPACT_ATOMS: atom_id res chain seq x y z
N MET A 1 17.71 -17.91 22.84
CA MET A 1 17.94 -16.74 21.98
C MET A 1 16.87 -16.79 20.88
N ILE A 2 15.73 -16.15 21.12
CA ILE A 2 14.60 -16.19 20.17
C ILE A 2 14.89 -15.10 19.14
N THR A 3 15.20 -15.50 17.92
CA THR A 3 15.34 -14.59 16.78
C THR A 3 13.96 -14.02 16.50
N GLU A 4 13.66 -12.89 17.11
CA GLU A 4 12.47 -12.10 16.81
C GLU A 4 12.56 -11.73 15.33
N LYS A 5 11.78 -12.43 14.49
CA LYS A 5 11.58 -12.02 13.10
C LYS A 5 10.98 -10.62 13.17
N ARG A 6 11.81 -9.58 13.03
CA ARG A 6 11.35 -8.21 12.89
C ARG A 6 10.44 -8.17 11.68
N ASN A 7 9.13 -8.14 11.95
CA ASN A 7 8.11 -7.84 10.98
C ASN A 7 8.35 -6.40 10.53
N ARG A 8 9.13 -6.24 9.45
CA ARG A 8 9.54 -4.92 8.95
C ARG A 8 8.36 -4.31 8.18
N ALA A 9 7.36 -3.82 8.92
CA ALA A 9 6.25 -3.02 8.38
C ALA A 9 6.76 -1.67 7.84
N VAL A 10 7.99 -1.32 8.22
CA VAL A 10 8.83 -0.20 7.81
C VAL A 10 9.52 -0.48 6.46
N THR A 11 9.40 0.44 5.49
CA THR A 11 10.17 0.41 4.24
C THR A 11 11.40 1.32 4.31
N SER A 12 12.38 1.08 3.44
CA SER A 12 13.56 1.96 3.26
C SER A 12 13.23 3.37 2.75
N GLU A 13 11.98 3.59 2.36
CA GLU A 13 11.50 4.89 1.89
C GLU A 13 10.92 5.74 3.03
N GLY A 14 10.91 5.23 4.26
CA GLY A 14 10.43 5.96 5.44
C GLY A 14 8.93 5.85 5.73
N TYR A 15 8.26 4.85 5.17
CA TYR A 15 6.83 4.60 5.41
C TYR A 15 6.62 3.36 6.29
N VAL A 16 5.52 3.37 7.05
CA VAL A 16 4.97 2.20 7.73
C VAL A 16 3.72 1.73 7.00
N ARG A 17 3.62 0.43 6.73
CA ARG A 17 2.39 -0.15 6.20
C ARG A 17 1.35 -0.29 7.28
N VAL A 18 0.14 0.19 7.01
CA VAL A 18 -0.92 0.28 8.00
C VAL A 18 -2.25 -0.30 7.53
N ARG A 19 -2.87 -1.15 8.34
CA ARG A 19 -4.24 -1.62 8.07
C ARG A 19 -5.25 -0.67 8.72
N PRO A 20 -6.09 0.04 7.94
CA PRO A 20 -7.12 0.89 8.52
C PRO A 20 -8.19 0.03 9.20
N THR A 21 -8.45 0.29 10.49
CA THR A 21 -9.46 -0.46 11.26
C THR A 21 -10.86 0.16 11.22
N TRP A 22 -10.98 1.37 10.70
CA TRP A 22 -12.25 2.10 10.60
C TRP A 22 -13.00 1.74 9.31
N ARG A 23 -14.33 1.79 9.36
CA ARG A 23 -15.20 1.57 8.19
C ARG A 23 -15.33 2.88 7.39
N GLY A 24 -14.96 2.91 6.11
CA GLY A 24 -15.32 4.08 5.28
C GLY A 24 -14.56 4.38 3.98
N ARG A 25 -13.41 3.75 3.66
CA ARG A 25 -12.77 4.00 2.35
C ARG A 25 -12.44 2.70 1.62
N ARG A 26 -13.02 2.56 0.42
CA ARG A 26 -12.43 1.76 -0.66
C ARG A 26 -11.14 2.47 -1.07
N LEU A 27 -10.05 2.24 -0.34
CA LEU A 27 -8.73 2.41 -0.94
C LEU A 27 -8.74 1.51 -2.18
N GLN A 28 -8.59 2.08 -3.37
CA GLN A 28 -8.38 1.28 -4.57
C GLN A 28 -7.04 0.57 -4.40
N GLN A 29 -7.16 -0.64 -3.87
CA GLN A 29 -6.07 -1.53 -3.59
C GLN A 29 -5.54 -2.10 -4.91
N MET A 30 -4.35 -1.69 -5.31
CA MET A 30 -3.43 -2.66 -5.91
C MET A 30 -2.80 -3.44 -4.76
N ASN A 31 -3.60 -4.30 -4.15
CA ASN A 31 -3.18 -5.21 -3.09
C ASN A 31 -2.48 -6.45 -3.69
N GLY A 32 -1.85 -7.26 -2.83
CA GLY A 32 -1.32 -8.59 -3.22
C GLY A 32 -2.36 -9.49 -3.91
N ALA A 33 -3.64 -9.19 -3.76
CA ALA A 33 -4.75 -9.85 -4.44
C ALA A 33 -4.87 -9.48 -5.94
N GLY A 34 -4.46 -8.28 -6.36
CA GLY A 34 -4.35 -7.89 -7.76
C GLY A 34 -3.22 -8.64 -8.47
N PHE A 35 -2.01 -8.57 -7.88
CA PHE A 35 -0.85 -9.31 -8.37
C PHE A 35 -1.10 -10.83 -8.40
N GLY A 36 -1.66 -11.37 -7.32
CA GLY A 36 -2.00 -12.78 -7.20
C GLY A 36 -2.98 -13.26 -8.27
N ARG A 37 -3.99 -12.46 -8.64
CA ARG A 37 -4.92 -12.80 -9.73
C ARG A 37 -4.21 -12.93 -11.07
N ILE A 38 -3.36 -11.97 -11.42
CA ILE A 38 -2.65 -11.96 -12.71
C ILE A 38 -1.70 -13.17 -12.80
N CYS A 39 -0.86 -13.37 -11.78
CA CYS A 39 0.06 -14.50 -11.74
C CYS A 39 -0.68 -15.84 -11.73
N GLY A 40 -1.74 -15.94 -10.93
CA GLY A 40 -2.57 -17.13 -10.85
C GLY A 40 -3.27 -17.46 -12.18
N TRP A 41 -3.79 -16.45 -12.87
CA TRP A 41 -4.44 -16.61 -14.18
C TRP A 41 -3.46 -17.18 -15.23
N LEU A 42 -2.27 -16.59 -15.32
CA LEU A 42 -1.21 -17.03 -16.25
C LEU A 42 -0.70 -18.43 -15.91
N LEU A 43 -0.39 -18.68 -14.64
CA LEU A 43 0.14 -19.96 -14.20
C LEU A 43 -0.89 -21.09 -14.34
N GLY A 44 -2.16 -20.81 -14.00
CA GLY A 44 -3.27 -21.75 -14.19
C GLY A 44 -3.48 -22.11 -15.65
N ALA A 45 -3.39 -21.13 -16.57
CA ALA A 45 -3.46 -21.39 -18.01
C ALA A 45 -2.32 -22.31 -18.47
N PHE A 46 -1.08 -21.99 -18.07
CA PHE A 46 0.11 -22.75 -18.44
C PHE A 46 0.05 -24.21 -17.94
N ILE A 47 -0.29 -24.41 -16.65
CA ILE A 47 -0.44 -25.75 -16.07
C ILE A 47 -1.57 -26.51 -16.77
N GLY A 48 -2.70 -25.85 -17.06
CA GLY A 48 -3.82 -26.47 -17.77
C GLY A 48 -3.43 -27.00 -19.14
N VAL A 49 -2.69 -26.21 -19.92
CA VAL A 49 -2.16 -26.66 -21.22
C VAL A 49 -1.30 -27.91 -21.05
N LEU A 50 -0.34 -27.89 -20.11
CA LEU A 50 0.55 -29.03 -19.88
C LEU A 50 -0.20 -30.29 -19.46
N VAL A 51 -1.16 -30.18 -18.54
CA VAL A 51 -1.96 -31.31 -18.07
C VAL A 51 -2.81 -31.89 -19.20
N MET A 52 -3.46 -31.03 -19.99
CA MET A 52 -4.28 -31.48 -21.11
C MET A 52 -3.43 -32.23 -22.16
N LEU A 53 -2.29 -31.66 -22.57
CA LEU A 53 -1.37 -32.31 -23.53
C LEU A 53 -0.77 -33.63 -23.00
N ALA A 54 -0.60 -33.75 -21.68
CA ALA A 54 -0.14 -34.98 -21.06
C ALA A 54 -1.22 -36.08 -21.03
N ILE A 55 -2.48 -35.70 -20.86
CA ILE A 55 -3.61 -36.66 -20.79
C ILE A 55 -3.96 -37.20 -22.19
N SER A 56 -3.90 -36.36 -23.22
CA SER A 56 -4.20 -36.79 -24.58
C SER A 56 -3.44 -35.99 -25.63
N ARG A 57 -2.90 -36.70 -26.62
CA ARG A 57 -2.24 -36.09 -27.80
C ARG A 57 -3.23 -35.63 -28.86
N GLU A 58 -4.46 -36.12 -28.82
CA GLU A 58 -5.52 -35.83 -29.81
C GLU A 58 -6.71 -35.13 -29.14
N LEU A 59 -6.42 -34.04 -28.43
CA LEU A 59 -7.47 -33.21 -27.87
C LEU A 59 -8.18 -32.43 -28.96
N ASN A 60 -9.51 -32.50 -28.94
CA ASN A 60 -10.33 -31.57 -29.69
C ASN A 60 -9.96 -30.12 -29.27
N PRO A 61 -9.73 -29.20 -30.22
CA PRO A 61 -9.38 -27.81 -29.92
C PRO A 61 -10.33 -27.11 -28.94
N PHE A 62 -11.64 -27.42 -28.98
CA PHE A 62 -12.61 -26.86 -28.06
C PHE A 62 -12.40 -27.33 -26.62
N VAL A 63 -12.06 -28.61 -26.42
CA VAL A 63 -11.77 -29.17 -25.10
C VAL A 63 -10.49 -28.56 -24.54
N LEU A 64 -9.48 -28.34 -25.38
CA LEU A 64 -8.25 -27.65 -24.99
C LEU A 64 -8.54 -26.22 -24.51
N VAL A 65 -9.30 -25.44 -25.29
CA VAL A 65 -9.66 -24.05 -24.91
C VAL A 65 -10.45 -24.02 -23.60
N LEU A 66 -11.44 -24.91 -23.46
CA LEU A 66 -12.25 -24.98 -22.23
C LEU A 66 -11.41 -25.39 -21.01
N GLY A 67 -10.53 -26.38 -21.17
CA GLY A 67 -9.62 -26.83 -20.11
C GLY A 67 -8.69 -25.71 -19.64
N VAL A 68 -8.12 -24.94 -20.58
CA VAL A 68 -7.25 -23.80 -20.28
C VAL A 68 -8.03 -22.66 -19.61
N ALA A 69 -9.23 -22.35 -20.09
CA ALA A 69 -10.06 -21.31 -19.48
C ALA A 69 -10.44 -21.67 -18.04
N LEU A 70 -10.80 -22.93 -17.78
CA LEU A 70 -11.11 -23.43 -16.44
C LEU A 70 -9.90 -23.40 -15.52
N SER A 71 -8.76 -23.93 -15.96
CA SER A 71 -7.54 -23.96 -15.16
C SER A 71 -7.00 -22.55 -14.87
N SER A 72 -7.13 -21.63 -15.83
CA SER A 72 -6.75 -20.22 -15.67
C SER A 72 -7.67 -19.49 -14.69
N THR A 73 -8.98 -19.72 -14.77
CA THR A 73 -9.94 -19.16 -13.81
C THR A 73 -9.69 -19.67 -12.40
N LEU A 74 -9.48 -20.99 -12.26
CA LEU A 74 -9.13 -21.60 -10.98
C LEU A 74 -7.81 -21.04 -10.44
N GLY A 75 -6.80 -20.94 -11.30
CA GLY A 75 -5.51 -20.33 -10.98
C GLY A 75 -5.66 -18.88 -10.51
N CYS A 76 -6.51 -18.08 -11.14
CA CYS A 76 -6.80 -16.70 -10.73
C CYS A 76 -7.40 -16.63 -9.32
N VAL A 77 -8.37 -17.49 -9.00
CA VAL A 77 -8.98 -17.55 -7.66
C VAL A 77 -7.97 -17.99 -6.62
N ILE A 78 -7.20 -19.05 -6.89
CA ILE A 78 -6.15 -19.54 -5.99
C ILE A 78 -5.09 -18.45 -5.80
N GLY A 79 -4.65 -17.84 -6.89
CA GLY A 79 -3.65 -16.77 -6.89
C GLY A 79 -4.13 -15.53 -6.14
N HIS A 80 -5.40 -15.16 -6.21
CA HIS A 80 -5.97 -14.08 -5.41
C HIS A 80 -5.81 -14.33 -3.90
N VAL A 81 -6.19 -15.52 -3.45
CA VAL A 81 -6.14 -15.90 -2.03
C VAL A 81 -4.70 -16.05 -1.57
N LEU A 82 -3.88 -16.82 -2.30
CA LEU A 82 -2.48 -17.05 -1.96
C LEU A 82 -1.66 -15.76 -2.07
N GLY A 83 -1.86 -14.97 -3.10
CA GLY A 83 -1.20 -13.68 -3.28
C GLY A 83 -1.46 -12.76 -2.10
N THR A 84 -2.70 -12.67 -1.63
CA THR A 84 -3.04 -11.89 -0.43
C THR A 84 -2.33 -12.42 0.83
N ARG A 85 -2.32 -13.75 1.03
CA ARG A 85 -1.68 -14.39 2.19
C ARG A 85 -0.16 -14.23 2.18
N ILE A 86 0.48 -14.47 1.04
CA ILE A 86 1.92 -14.33 0.85
C ILE A 86 2.31 -12.87 1.03
N TRP A 87 1.54 -11.95 0.45
CA TRP A 87 1.77 -10.53 0.61
C TRP A 87 1.72 -10.11 2.09
N ALA A 88 0.71 -10.56 2.85
CA ALA A 88 0.63 -10.30 4.29
C ALA A 88 1.80 -10.90 5.09
N MET A 89 2.36 -12.04 4.66
CA MET A 89 3.53 -12.65 5.29
C MET A 89 4.84 -11.90 4.99
N VAL A 90 5.02 -11.43 3.75
CA VAL A 90 6.25 -10.76 3.30
C VAL A 90 6.24 -9.27 3.65
N ARG A 91 5.06 -8.67 3.75
CA ARG A 91 4.84 -7.25 4.01
C ARG A 91 3.87 -7.09 5.17
N PRO A 92 4.35 -7.24 6.42
CA PRO A 92 3.50 -7.06 7.59
C PRO A 92 2.95 -5.63 7.63
N GLU A 93 1.73 -5.52 8.16
CA GLU A 93 1.00 -4.26 8.34
C GLU A 93 0.72 -4.08 9.83
N ILE A 94 0.68 -2.83 10.28
CA ILE A 94 0.31 -2.46 11.65
C ILE A 94 -1.10 -1.88 11.61
N ASP A 95 -1.95 -2.23 12.56
CA ASP A 95 -3.30 -1.66 12.58
C ASP A 95 -3.22 -0.15 12.86
N ALA A 96 -3.92 0.65 12.05
CA ALA A 96 -4.09 2.08 12.26
C ALA A 96 -5.45 2.34 12.91
N LEU A 97 -5.41 3.16 13.96
CA LEU A 97 -6.50 3.46 14.87
C LEU A 97 -6.78 4.97 14.87
N ASN A 98 -7.94 5.35 15.41
CA ASN A 98 -8.31 6.74 15.72
C ASN A 98 -8.04 7.76 14.59
N PRO A 99 -8.56 7.53 13.38
CA PRO A 99 -8.37 8.48 12.28
C PRO A 99 -9.00 9.82 12.63
N ARG A 100 -8.25 10.91 12.46
CA ARG A 100 -8.74 12.27 12.67
C ARG A 100 -8.16 13.21 11.62
N GLU A 101 -8.94 14.18 11.19
CA GLU A 101 -8.48 15.23 10.29
C GLU A 101 -7.88 16.38 11.09
N VAL A 102 -6.64 16.75 10.76
CA VAL A 102 -5.92 17.85 11.39
C VAL A 102 -5.40 18.78 10.27
N PRO A 103 -5.53 20.10 10.42
CA PRO A 103 -4.88 21.06 9.51
C PRO A 103 -3.37 20.81 9.45
N ALA A 104 -2.76 20.99 8.29
CA ALA A 104 -1.34 20.72 8.10
C ALA A 104 -0.45 21.56 9.02
N GLU A 105 -0.85 22.80 9.32
CA GLU A 105 -0.14 23.69 10.25
C GLU A 105 -0.21 23.25 11.72
N ASP A 106 -1.23 22.47 12.09
CA ASP A 106 -1.45 21.99 13.46
C ASP A 106 -0.77 20.63 13.74
N LEU A 107 -0.06 20.08 12.75
CA LEU A 107 0.67 18.83 12.91
C LEU A 107 1.80 18.95 13.92
N ARG A 108 2.03 17.87 14.66
CA ARG A 108 3.05 17.79 15.70
C ARG A 108 4.02 16.66 15.41
N ALA A 109 5.27 16.85 15.81
CA ALA A 109 6.28 15.80 15.78
C ALA A 109 5.79 14.54 16.52
N GLY A 110 6.07 13.37 15.94
CA GLY A 110 5.63 12.06 16.41
C GLY A 110 4.23 11.63 15.95
N GLN A 111 3.46 12.51 15.28
CA GLN A 111 2.17 12.13 14.70
C GLN A 111 2.36 11.32 13.42
N TRP A 112 1.52 10.30 13.23
CA TRP A 112 1.49 9.51 12.00
C TRP A 112 0.40 10.01 11.07
N VAL A 113 0.78 10.34 9.84
CA VAL A 113 -0.13 10.84 8.82
C VAL A 113 -0.28 9.79 7.73
N MET A 114 -1.52 9.53 7.32
CA MET A 114 -1.80 8.66 6.18
C MET A 114 -1.50 9.39 4.88
N THR A 115 -0.72 8.77 3.99
CA THR A 115 -0.41 9.40 2.70
C THR A 115 -1.64 9.40 1.81
N VAL A 116 -2.08 10.59 1.42
CA VAL A 116 -3.23 10.75 0.55
C VAL A 116 -2.75 10.59 -0.90
N ASN A 117 -3.35 9.65 -1.65
CA ASN A 117 -3.37 9.52 -3.12
C ASN A 117 -2.60 8.39 -3.84
N ASP A 118 -1.98 7.41 -3.19
CA ASP A 118 -1.36 6.30 -3.95
C ASP A 118 -2.09 4.95 -3.84
N GLY A 119 -3.22 4.92 -3.11
CA GLY A 119 -3.96 3.67 -2.86
C GLY A 119 -3.15 2.66 -2.04
N THR A 120 -2.04 3.08 -1.45
CA THR A 120 -1.24 2.23 -0.59
C THR A 120 -1.52 2.59 0.86
N GLU A 121 -1.82 1.55 1.62
CA GLU A 121 -2.05 1.54 3.05
C GLU A 121 -0.74 1.92 3.79
N ARG A 122 -0.33 3.19 3.71
CA ARG A 122 0.95 3.71 4.22
C ARG A 122 0.77 4.94 5.11
N ALA A 123 1.56 4.97 6.16
CA ALA A 123 1.67 6.08 7.10
C ALA A 123 3.13 6.58 7.15
N ILE A 124 3.28 7.87 7.41
CA ILE A 124 4.57 8.54 7.62
C ILE A 124 4.53 9.28 8.96
N GLU A 125 5.67 9.32 9.63
CA GLU A 125 5.79 10.07 10.87
C GLU A 125 6.19 11.52 10.56
N VAL A 126 5.52 12.46 11.21
CA VAL A 126 5.92 13.87 11.26
C VAL A 126 7.14 14.00 12.18
N ARG A 127 8.25 14.52 11.66
CA ARG A 127 9.53 14.60 12.39
C ARG A 127 9.75 15.92 13.11
N GLY A 128 9.03 16.97 12.74
CA GLY A 128 9.24 18.31 13.24
C GLY A 128 8.02 19.19 13.05
N THR A 129 8.15 20.43 13.51
CA THR A 129 7.08 21.43 13.40
C THR A 129 6.88 21.82 11.93
N PRO A 130 5.64 21.94 11.44
CA PRO A 130 5.35 22.53 10.15
C PRO A 130 5.93 23.95 10.04
N GLU A 131 6.61 24.24 8.94
CA GLU A 131 7.18 25.56 8.68
C GLU A 131 6.47 26.20 7.50
N ARG A 132 6.11 27.48 7.59
CA ARG A 132 5.52 28.21 6.46
C ARG A 132 6.59 28.42 5.39
N VAL A 133 6.27 28.04 4.16
CA VAL A 133 7.17 28.16 3.00
C VAL A 133 6.43 28.87 1.87
N LEU A 134 7.18 29.58 1.04
CA LEU A 134 6.66 30.15 -0.21
C LEU A 134 6.15 29.03 -1.11
N ASP A 135 4.94 29.20 -1.64
CA ASP A 135 4.31 28.19 -2.51
C ASP A 135 5.24 27.88 -3.70
N PRO A 136 5.79 26.65 -3.79
CA PRO A 136 6.64 26.26 -4.90
C PRO A 136 5.89 26.20 -6.24
N ARG A 137 4.54 26.26 -6.22
CA ARG A 137 3.67 26.32 -7.40
C ARG A 137 3.15 27.73 -7.70
N ALA A 138 3.58 28.76 -6.97
CA ALA A 138 3.18 30.14 -7.21
C ALA A 138 3.48 30.63 -8.63
N ALA A 139 4.39 29.99 -9.36
CA ALA A 139 4.64 30.28 -10.77
C ALA A 139 3.47 29.89 -11.72
N VAL A 140 2.50 29.10 -11.24
CA VAL A 140 1.40 28.53 -12.04
C VAL A 140 0.02 29.05 -11.58
N SER A 141 -0.07 29.73 -10.44
CA SER A 141 -1.33 30.24 -9.88
C SER A 141 -1.26 31.74 -9.58
N ASP A 142 -2.29 32.49 -9.97
CA ASP A 142 -2.39 33.94 -9.76
C ASP A 142 -2.65 34.35 -8.28
N GLN A 143 -2.78 33.39 -7.37
CA GLN A 143 -2.95 33.66 -5.94
C GLN A 143 -1.86 32.93 -5.14
N PRO A 144 -1.06 33.65 -4.32
CA PRO A 144 -0.11 33.00 -3.42
C PRO A 144 -0.90 32.16 -2.41
N ALA A 145 -0.83 30.84 -2.54
CA ALA A 145 -1.38 29.94 -1.54
C ALA A 145 -0.47 29.93 -0.31
N ASP A 146 -1.05 30.09 0.88
CA ASP A 146 -0.33 29.91 2.13
C ASP A 146 0.04 28.42 2.26
N THR A 147 1.34 28.08 2.21
CA THR A 147 1.80 26.68 2.25
C THR A 147 2.69 26.40 3.45
N VAL A 148 2.61 25.16 3.92
CA VAL A 148 3.46 24.63 4.98
C VAL A 148 4.28 23.45 4.48
N SER A 149 5.54 23.43 4.86
CA SER A 149 6.48 22.33 4.71
C SER A 149 6.47 21.51 6.01
N VAL A 150 6.07 20.25 5.89
CA VAL A 150 6.00 19.31 7.01
C VAL A 150 7.18 18.33 6.88
N PRO A 151 8.19 18.39 7.76
CA PRO A 151 9.27 17.41 7.77
C PRO A 151 8.73 16.04 8.18
N VAL A 152 9.04 15.00 7.41
CA VAL A 152 8.52 13.64 7.62
C VAL A 152 9.62 12.58 7.54
N SER A 153 9.30 11.36 7.99
CA SER A 153 10.23 10.24 8.11
C SER A 153 10.85 9.73 6.82
N THR A 154 10.32 10.14 5.65
CA THR A 154 10.86 9.79 4.33
C THR A 154 12.11 10.61 3.94
N GLY A 155 12.46 11.62 4.75
CA GLY A 155 13.52 12.57 4.46
C GLY A 155 13.15 13.63 3.41
N ARG A 156 11.95 13.54 2.82
CA ARG A 156 11.42 14.54 1.87
C ARG A 156 10.22 15.23 2.50
N PRO A 157 10.29 16.52 2.82
CA PRO A 157 9.17 17.22 3.44
C PRO A 157 7.97 17.24 2.50
N ILE A 158 6.77 17.21 3.10
CA ILE A 158 5.53 17.39 2.37
C ILE A 158 5.20 18.87 2.34
N VAL A 159 4.99 19.42 1.15
CA VAL A 159 4.53 20.80 0.98
C VAL A 159 3.08 20.78 0.56
N VAL A 160 2.22 21.35 1.41
CA VAL A 160 0.76 21.41 1.21
C VAL A 160 0.23 22.79 1.62
N PRO A 161 -0.96 23.19 1.16
CA PRO A 161 -1.65 24.36 1.70
C PRO A 161 -1.80 24.28 3.23
N ALA A 162 -1.70 25.41 3.93
CA ALA A 162 -1.76 25.47 5.40
C ALA A 162 -3.10 24.93 5.95
N ASP A 163 -4.19 25.19 5.24
CA ASP A 163 -5.54 24.74 5.55
C ASP A 163 -5.82 23.29 5.10
N PHE A 164 -4.87 22.65 4.40
CA PHE A 164 -5.03 21.30 3.91
C PHE A 164 -5.17 20.32 5.07
N ARG A 165 -6.23 19.50 5.03
CA ARG A 165 -6.52 18.53 6.09
C ARG A 165 -5.86 17.19 5.82
N LEU A 166 -5.00 16.79 6.75
CA LEU A 166 -4.30 15.52 6.73
C LEU A 166 -4.95 14.56 7.72
N THR A 167 -5.06 13.28 7.33
CA THR A 167 -5.58 12.24 8.22
C THR A 167 -4.45 11.75 9.12
N VAL A 168 -4.50 12.16 10.39
CA VAL A 168 -3.64 11.64 11.44
C VAL A 168 -4.24 10.35 11.98
N ILE A 169 -3.38 9.37 12.25
CA ILE A 169 -3.73 8.05 12.77
C ILE A 169 -2.83 7.71 13.95
N ASP A 170 -3.30 6.82 14.80
CA ASP A 170 -2.48 6.21 15.85
C ASP A 170 -2.11 4.79 15.40
N LEU A 171 -0.84 4.39 15.57
CA LEU A 171 -0.42 3.01 15.28
C LEU A 171 -0.72 2.11 16.49
N ALA A 172 -1.29 0.94 16.24
CA ALA A 172 -1.58 -0.05 17.30
C ALA A 172 -0.30 -0.60 17.96
N THR A 173 0.82 -0.58 17.24
CA THR A 173 2.14 -0.98 17.73
C THR A 173 3.10 0.18 17.54
N PRO A 174 3.91 0.57 18.55
CA PRO A 174 4.93 1.58 18.39
C PRO A 174 5.98 1.12 17.38
N VAL A 175 6.44 2.04 16.54
CA VAL A 175 7.46 1.81 15.53
C VAL A 175 8.61 2.75 15.79
N ASP A 176 9.84 2.23 15.86
CA ASP A 176 11.03 3.07 15.91
C ASP A 176 11.34 3.59 14.49
N PRO A 177 11.18 4.89 14.26
CA PRO A 177 11.39 5.45 12.95
C PRO A 177 12.89 5.70 12.68
N GLN A 178 13.81 5.47 13.62
CA GLN A 178 15.26 5.41 13.31
C GLN A 178 15.62 4.17 12.48
N GLU A 179 14.76 3.15 12.43
CA GLU A 179 14.94 2.01 11.51
C GLU A 179 14.57 2.33 10.04
N LEU A 180 14.08 3.55 9.78
CA LEU A 180 13.64 4.03 8.47
C LEU A 180 14.77 4.68 7.64
N SER A 181 15.85 5.14 8.28
CA SER A 181 16.95 5.91 7.69
C SER A 181 18.18 5.08 7.36
#